data_AF-A0A932Z6H4-F1
#
_entry.id   AF-A0A932Z6H4-F1
#
_cell.length_a   1.000
_cell.length_b   1.000
_cell.length_c   1.000
_cell.angle_alpha   90.00
_cell.angle_beta   90.00
_cell.angle_gamma   90.00
#
_symmetry.space_group_name_H-M   'P 1'
#
loop_
_entity.id
_entity.type
_entity.pdbx_description
1 polymer ?
#
loop_
_entity_poly.entity_id
_entity_poly.type
_entity_poly.pdbx_seq_one_letter_code
_entity_poly.pdbx_strand_id
1 'polypeptide(L)'
;MQQGWRRRLGDRIIRAPRQQALEPLRIITPPAPTLGRRLESPLILLYGFGSLIAIGTLLLWLPIFNTTGRFAPFLTALFTATSASTNTGLTVVDTATYWNRAGQTVIMVLMQIGGLGFMSTATFLLVILTQRISLANQFIMRDFLGVGHLSGLARLTLQVVAVALVVQVAGFMVFYWRFLPLFGLREAAWQAGFLAISAFNNAGFSILPDSNSLGRFGGEMWVLGTAGALIILGGISYSVLVDLVRYRRFKRFTLDSRLVIVASLSLWVLGGLVIFVSEFANGATLKGLPFTDKLAASLFHSVSARTAGLSTIDFSLTQQ
;
A
#
# COMPACT_ATOMS: atom_id res chain seq x y z
N MET A 1 -39.29 -24.51 -72.99
CA MET A 1 -40.06 -23.27 -73.25
C MET A 1 -39.88 -22.31 -72.07
N GLN A 2 -39.00 -21.33 -72.18
CA GLN A 2 -38.96 -20.16 -71.30
C GLN A 2 -38.73 -18.94 -72.20
N GLN A 3 -39.81 -18.22 -72.52
CA GLN A 3 -39.69 -16.94 -73.23
C GLN A 3 -39.17 -15.91 -72.23
N GLY A 4 -37.91 -15.50 -72.39
CA GLY A 4 -37.29 -14.45 -71.58
C GLY A 4 -37.97 -13.11 -71.84
N TRP A 5 -38.40 -12.45 -70.77
CA TRP A 5 -39.04 -11.15 -70.81
C TRP A 5 -38.15 -10.08 -71.47
N ARG A 6 -38.69 -9.33 -72.45
CA ARG A 6 -38.02 -8.19 -73.12
C ARG A 6 -38.73 -6.89 -72.75
N ARG A 7 -37.96 -5.91 -72.25
CA ARG A 7 -38.43 -4.55 -71.92
C ARG A 7 -38.99 -3.82 -73.12
N ARG A 8 -40.09 -3.08 -72.95
CA ARG A 8 -40.60 -2.11 -73.92
C ARG A 8 -40.36 -0.68 -73.43
N LEU A 9 -40.31 0.28 -74.37
CA LEU A 9 -40.20 1.71 -74.01
C LEU A 9 -41.46 2.12 -73.22
N GLY A 10 -41.27 2.58 -71.98
CA GLY A 10 -42.35 2.95 -71.05
C GLY A 10 -42.44 2.11 -69.78
N ASP A 11 -41.74 0.96 -69.71
CA ASP A 11 -41.75 0.10 -68.53
C ASP A 11 -41.03 0.76 -67.33
N ARG A 12 -41.78 1.04 -66.25
CA ARG A 12 -41.21 1.45 -64.95
C ARG A 12 -40.88 0.21 -64.13
N ILE A 13 -39.59 -0.06 -63.93
CA ILE A 13 -39.12 -1.19 -63.10
C ILE A 13 -39.17 -0.78 -61.64
N ILE A 14 -40.19 -1.25 -60.94
CA ILE A 14 -40.28 -1.13 -59.48
C ILE A 14 -39.55 -2.34 -58.89
N ARG A 15 -38.33 -2.12 -58.39
CA ARG A 15 -37.59 -3.16 -57.66
C ARG A 15 -38.16 -3.23 -56.24
N ALA A 16 -39.12 -4.13 -56.01
CA ALA A 16 -39.56 -4.42 -54.65
C ALA A 16 -38.40 -5.07 -53.87
N PRO A 17 -38.08 -4.59 -52.65
CA PRO A 17 -37.10 -5.27 -51.79
C PRO A 17 -37.58 -6.70 -51.52
N ARG A 18 -36.69 -7.68 -51.63
CA ARG A 18 -37.01 -9.08 -51.29
C ARG A 18 -37.54 -9.12 -49.86
N GLN A 19 -38.69 -9.77 -49.63
CA GLN A 19 -39.29 -9.86 -48.29
C GLN A 19 -38.33 -10.45 -47.24
N GLN A 20 -37.39 -11.30 -47.65
CA GLN A 20 -36.29 -11.81 -46.79
C GLN A 20 -35.37 -10.72 -46.23
N ALA A 21 -35.25 -9.55 -46.88
CA ALA A 21 -34.49 -8.41 -46.38
C ALA A 21 -35.28 -7.55 -45.39
N LEU A 22 -36.59 -7.80 -45.23
CA LEU A 22 -37.47 -7.15 -44.26
C LEU A 22 -37.64 -7.98 -42.99
N GLU A 23 -37.11 -9.22 -42.95
CA GLU A 23 -37.15 -10.01 -41.73
C GLU A 23 -36.20 -9.40 -40.69
N PRO A 24 -36.66 -9.22 -39.42
CA PRO A 24 -35.80 -8.71 -38.37
C PRO A 24 -34.62 -9.65 -38.17
N LEU A 25 -33.41 -9.10 -38.26
CA LEU A 25 -32.17 -9.80 -37.93
C LEU A 25 -32.25 -10.38 -36.52
N ARG A 26 -32.51 -11.69 -36.43
CA ARG A 26 -32.48 -12.43 -35.16
C ARG A 26 -31.03 -12.73 -34.81
N ILE A 27 -30.39 -11.81 -34.10
CA ILE A 27 -29.08 -12.04 -33.51
C ILE A 27 -29.29 -12.98 -32.31
N ILE A 28 -29.07 -14.28 -32.53
CA ILE A 28 -28.97 -15.25 -31.44
C ILE A 28 -27.66 -14.94 -30.72
N THR A 29 -27.74 -14.16 -29.64
CA THR A 29 -26.60 -13.97 -28.75
C THR A 29 -26.43 -15.25 -27.94
N PRO A 30 -25.27 -15.94 -28.04
CA PRO A 30 -25.00 -17.04 -27.12
C PRO A 30 -25.11 -16.52 -25.69
N PRO A 31 -25.66 -17.29 -24.74
CA PRO A 31 -25.70 -16.89 -23.35
C PRO A 31 -24.28 -16.56 -22.92
N ALA A 32 -24.09 -15.38 -22.32
CA ALA A 32 -22.79 -14.98 -21.81
C ALA A 32 -22.27 -16.09 -20.90
N PRO A 33 -21.00 -16.53 -21.05
CA PRO A 33 -20.45 -17.56 -20.20
C PRO A 33 -20.63 -17.13 -18.75
N THR A 34 -21.41 -17.89 -17.98
CA THR A 34 -21.57 -17.74 -16.54
C THR A 34 -20.32 -18.31 -15.85
N LEU A 35 -19.13 -17.84 -16.24
CA LEU A 35 -17.93 -18.07 -15.45
C LEU A 35 -18.17 -17.37 -14.11
N GLY A 36 -18.16 -18.14 -13.02
CA GLY A 36 -18.64 -17.73 -11.72
C GLY A 36 -18.18 -16.33 -11.32
N ARG A 37 -19.13 -15.39 -11.25
CA ARG A 37 -19.00 -14.01 -10.70
C ARG A 37 -18.51 -13.97 -9.23
N ARG A 38 -18.13 -15.09 -8.64
CA ARG A 38 -17.63 -15.16 -7.25
C ARG A 38 -16.26 -14.51 -7.09
N LEU A 39 -15.46 -14.41 -8.15
CA LEU A 39 -14.11 -13.83 -8.12
C LEU A 39 -14.02 -12.31 -8.43
N GLU A 40 -15.15 -11.63 -8.67
CA GLU A 40 -15.16 -10.17 -8.90
C GLU A 40 -15.84 -9.38 -7.77
N SER A 41 -16.20 -10.03 -6.67
CA SER A 41 -16.89 -9.39 -5.55
C SER A 41 -15.89 -8.76 -4.57
N PRO A 42 -16.16 -7.56 -4.02
CA PRO A 42 -15.39 -6.97 -2.91
C PRO A 42 -15.21 -7.91 -1.71
N LEU A 43 -16.07 -8.93 -1.58
CA LEU A 43 -15.98 -9.98 -0.56
C LEU A 43 -14.67 -10.76 -0.59
N ILE A 44 -13.96 -10.84 -1.71
CA ILE A 44 -12.67 -11.54 -1.78
C ILE A 44 -11.60 -10.83 -0.95
N LEU A 45 -11.63 -9.50 -0.93
CA LEU A 45 -10.75 -8.72 -0.08
C LEU A 45 -11.10 -8.94 1.38
N LEU A 46 -12.40 -8.96 1.72
CA LEU A 46 -12.86 -9.26 3.08
C LEU A 46 -12.40 -10.65 3.55
N TYR A 47 -12.64 -11.69 2.75
CA TYR A 47 -12.24 -13.05 3.11
C TYR A 47 -10.72 -13.24 3.08
N GLY A 48 -10.02 -12.62 2.13
CA GLY A 48 -8.56 -12.66 2.05
C GLY A 48 -7.91 -12.03 3.27
N PHE A 49 -8.32 -10.81 3.61
CA PHE A 49 -7.80 -10.08 4.78
C PHE A 49 -8.23 -10.74 6.10
N GLY A 50 -9.46 -11.20 6.20
CA GLY A 50 -9.95 -11.95 7.36
C GLY A 50 -9.19 -13.27 7.56
N SER A 51 -8.87 -13.99 6.48
CA SER A 51 -8.06 -15.22 6.54
C SER A 51 -6.62 -14.94 6.97
N LEU A 52 -6.02 -13.85 6.51
CA LEU A 52 -4.68 -13.42 6.91
C LEU A 52 -4.62 -13.16 8.42
N ILE A 53 -5.60 -12.43 8.95
CA ILE A 53 -5.71 -12.14 10.39
C ILE A 53 -5.93 -13.43 11.18
N ALA A 54 -6.82 -14.32 10.71
CA ALA A 54 -7.09 -15.60 11.37
C ALA A 54 -5.83 -16.49 11.44
N ILE A 55 -5.10 -16.62 10.32
CA ILE A 55 -3.84 -17.39 10.28
C ILE A 55 -2.81 -16.75 11.20
N GLY A 56 -2.63 -15.43 11.14
CA GLY A 56 -1.72 -14.70 12.03
C GLY A 56 -2.06 -14.90 13.51
N THR A 57 -3.34 -14.91 13.85
CA THR A 57 -3.84 -15.12 15.22
C THR A 57 -3.51 -16.52 15.69
N LEU A 58 -3.79 -17.55 14.88
CA LEU A 58 -3.48 -18.94 15.21
C LEU A 58 -1.99 -19.16 15.43
N LEU A 59 -1.14 -18.55 14.60
CA LEU A 59 0.31 -18.62 14.77
C LEU A 59 0.76 -17.94 16.07
N LEU A 60 0.37 -16.68 16.30
CA LEU A 60 0.78 -15.94 17.50
C LEU A 60 0.17 -16.49 18.80
N TRP A 61 -0.92 -17.25 18.71
CA TRP A 61 -1.54 -17.90 19.86
C TRP A 61 -0.69 -19.05 20.43
N LEU A 62 0.09 -19.72 19.58
CA LEU A 62 0.91 -20.87 19.96
C LEU A 62 2.06 -20.49 20.92
N PRO A 63 2.43 -21.37 21.86
CA PRO A 63 3.47 -21.12 22.86
C PRO A 63 4.87 -20.93 22.27
N ILE A 64 5.08 -21.35 21.03
CA ILE A 64 6.38 -21.30 20.34
C ILE A 64 6.73 -19.86 19.91
N PHE A 65 5.76 -18.94 19.84
CA PHE A 65 5.97 -17.60 19.27
C PHE A 65 6.17 -16.51 20.33
N ASN A 66 6.04 -16.81 21.62
CA ASN A 66 6.28 -15.87 22.71
C ASN A 66 7.45 -16.30 23.60
N THR A 67 7.91 -15.39 24.46
CA THR A 67 9.02 -15.64 25.38
C THR A 67 8.62 -16.46 26.61
N THR A 68 7.33 -16.53 26.94
CA THR A 68 6.81 -17.22 28.13
C THR A 68 6.66 -18.74 27.97
N GLY A 69 6.63 -19.25 26.72
CA GLY A 69 6.43 -20.66 26.42
C GLY A 69 5.01 -21.19 26.75
N ARG A 70 4.06 -20.30 27.01
CA ARG A 70 2.64 -20.64 27.26
C ARG A 70 1.76 -20.12 26.12
N PHE A 71 0.54 -20.63 25.99
CA PHE A 71 -0.41 -20.04 25.04
C PHE A 71 -0.63 -18.57 25.36
N ALA A 72 -0.47 -17.70 24.35
CA ALA A 72 -0.77 -16.30 24.52
C ALA A 72 -2.28 -16.14 24.82
N PRO A 73 -2.72 -15.11 25.56
CA PRO A 73 -4.14 -14.81 25.64
C PRO A 73 -4.70 -14.62 24.23
N PHE A 74 -5.79 -15.31 23.89
CA PHE A 74 -6.34 -15.32 22.53
C PHE A 74 -6.61 -13.89 22.02
N LEU A 75 -7.15 -13.02 22.88
CA LEU A 75 -7.44 -11.64 22.53
C LEU A 75 -6.16 -10.83 22.23
N THR A 76 -5.06 -11.07 22.95
CA THR A 76 -3.77 -10.45 22.68
C THR A 76 -3.23 -10.89 21.31
N ALA A 77 -3.27 -12.19 21.02
CA ALA A 77 -2.84 -12.72 19.73
C ALA A 77 -3.69 -12.18 18.56
N LEU A 78 -5.02 -12.15 18.73
CA LEU A 78 -5.96 -11.60 17.73
C LEU A 78 -5.73 -10.11 17.49
N PHE A 79 -5.56 -9.34 18.57
CA PHE A 79 -5.32 -7.91 18.47
C PHE A 79 -3.99 -7.62 17.77
N THR A 80 -2.91 -8.29 18.16
CA THR A 80 -1.60 -8.12 17.53
C THR A 80 -1.63 -8.53 16.06
N ALA A 81 -2.25 -9.67 15.71
CA ALA A 81 -2.37 -10.10 14.32
C ALA A 81 -3.20 -9.13 13.47
N THR A 82 -4.30 -8.60 14.03
CA THR A 82 -5.13 -7.59 13.36
C THR A 82 -4.33 -6.32 13.12
N SER A 83 -3.75 -5.75 14.18
CA SER A 83 -2.95 -4.51 14.14
C SER A 83 -1.76 -4.60 13.18
N ALA A 84 -1.07 -5.75 13.16
CA ALA A 84 0.04 -6.00 12.24
C ALA A 84 -0.45 -6.13 10.79
N SER A 85 -1.57 -6.80 10.54
CA SER A 85 -2.11 -6.95 9.18
C SER A 85 -2.69 -5.64 8.64
N THR A 86 -3.32 -4.84 9.51
CA THR A 86 -3.90 -3.53 9.15
C THR A 86 -2.87 -2.39 9.19
N ASN A 87 -1.62 -2.67 9.54
CA ASN A 87 -0.55 -1.69 9.72
C ASN A 87 -0.95 -0.53 10.64
N THR A 88 -1.57 -0.84 11.78
CA THR A 88 -2.07 0.18 12.72
C THR A 88 -1.05 0.50 13.83
N GLY A 89 -0.21 -0.46 14.21
CA GLY A 89 0.89 -0.23 15.15
C GLY A 89 0.50 -0.19 16.62
N LEU A 90 -0.76 -0.48 16.96
CA LEU A 90 -1.19 -0.61 18.34
C LEU A 90 -0.81 -1.98 18.90
N THR A 91 -0.32 -1.98 20.14
CA THR A 91 0.15 -3.18 20.83
C THR A 91 -0.43 -3.26 22.24
N VAL A 92 -0.97 -4.42 22.62
CA VAL A 92 -1.43 -4.69 24.00
C VAL A 92 -0.26 -5.08 24.92
N VAL A 93 0.77 -5.68 24.33
CA VAL A 93 2.00 -6.11 24.99
C VAL A 93 3.18 -5.57 24.19
N ASP A 94 4.29 -5.25 24.86
CA ASP A 94 5.48 -4.75 24.19
C ASP A 94 6.05 -5.81 23.23
N THR A 95 6.28 -5.39 21.98
CA THR A 95 6.69 -6.28 20.89
C THR A 95 8.16 -6.69 21.01
N ALA A 96 9.00 -5.84 21.60
CA ALA A 96 10.42 -6.13 21.79
C ALA A 96 10.64 -7.26 22.80
N THR A 97 9.80 -7.34 23.84
CA THR A 97 10.03 -8.22 25.00
C THR A 97 9.11 -9.44 25.08
N TYR A 98 7.84 -9.31 24.66
CA TYR A 98 6.87 -10.41 24.77
C TYR A 98 7.02 -11.45 23.66
N TRP A 99 7.23 -11.01 22.43
CA TRP A 99 7.37 -11.90 21.27
C TRP A 99 8.81 -12.32 21.08
N ASN A 100 9.05 -13.61 20.89
CA ASN A 100 10.38 -14.09 20.54
C ASN A 100 10.63 -13.85 19.04
N ARG A 101 11.82 -14.22 18.53
CA ARG A 101 12.17 -14.02 17.12
C ARG A 101 11.20 -14.67 16.14
N ALA A 102 10.65 -15.84 16.47
CA ALA A 102 9.65 -16.49 15.63
C ALA A 102 8.37 -15.65 15.59
N GLY A 103 7.88 -15.16 16.75
CA GLY A 103 6.72 -14.28 16.83
C GLY A 103 6.91 -12.96 16.08
N GLN A 104 8.07 -12.33 16.25
CA GLN A 104 8.45 -11.13 15.52
C GLN A 104 8.50 -11.38 14.00
N THR A 105 8.92 -12.57 13.55
CA THR A 105 8.86 -12.96 12.13
C THR A 105 7.41 -12.99 11.62
N VAL A 106 6.49 -13.58 12.39
CA VAL A 106 5.07 -13.61 12.01
C VAL A 106 4.52 -12.18 11.89
N ILE A 107 4.79 -11.32 12.87
CA ILE A 107 4.38 -9.91 12.84
C ILE A 107 4.97 -9.21 11.61
N MET A 108 6.25 -9.41 11.33
CA MET A 108 6.94 -8.86 10.15
C MET A 108 6.30 -9.29 8.83
N VAL A 109 5.94 -10.57 8.70
CA VAL A 109 5.24 -11.09 7.52
C VAL A 109 3.83 -10.52 7.40
N LEU A 110 3.08 -10.42 8.49
CA LEU A 110 1.74 -9.83 8.50
C LEU A 110 1.78 -8.36 8.04
N MET A 111 2.72 -7.56 8.56
CA MET A 111 2.91 -6.16 8.14
C MET A 111 3.27 -6.06 6.65
N GLN A 112 4.13 -6.95 6.17
CA GLN A 112 4.54 -6.96 4.77
C GLN A 112 3.39 -7.32 3.83
N ILE A 113 2.61 -8.35 4.16
CA ILE A 113 1.46 -8.78 3.35
C ILE A 113 0.34 -7.73 3.45
N GLY A 114 0.09 -7.18 4.65
CA GLY A 114 -0.88 -6.12 4.90
C GLY A 114 -0.60 -4.85 4.07
N GLY A 115 0.66 -4.39 4.09
CA GLY A 115 1.09 -3.22 3.32
C GLY A 115 0.95 -3.39 1.81
N LEU A 116 1.33 -4.57 1.29
CA LEU A 116 1.14 -4.91 -0.13
C LEU A 116 -0.34 -5.09 -0.48
N GLY A 117 -1.15 -5.58 0.46
CA GLY A 117 -2.59 -5.75 0.35
C GLY A 117 -3.33 -4.42 0.20
N PHE A 118 -2.90 -3.38 0.93
CA PHE A 118 -3.43 -2.03 0.75
C PHE A 118 -3.14 -1.49 -0.66
N MET A 119 -1.91 -1.62 -1.15
CA MET A 119 -1.54 -1.19 -2.52
C MET A 119 -2.34 -1.94 -3.60
N SER A 120 -2.56 -3.24 -3.40
CA SER A 120 -3.34 -4.08 -4.31
C SER A 120 -4.82 -3.74 -4.28
N THR A 121 -5.38 -3.44 -3.10
CA THR A 121 -6.77 -2.99 -2.92
C THR A 121 -7.02 -1.63 -3.57
N ALA A 122 -6.08 -0.69 -3.42
CA ALA A 122 -6.13 0.60 -4.11
C ALA A 122 -6.12 0.43 -5.63
N THR A 123 -5.27 -0.47 -6.15
CA THR A 123 -5.23 -0.81 -7.58
C THR A 123 -6.55 -1.46 -8.04
N PHE A 124 -7.10 -2.37 -7.26
CA PHE A 124 -8.39 -3.01 -7.55
C PHE A 124 -9.55 -2.01 -7.57
N LEU A 125 -9.62 -1.11 -6.60
CA LEU A 125 -10.62 -0.02 -6.56
C LEU A 125 -10.47 0.92 -7.76
N LEU A 126 -9.23 1.30 -8.11
CA LEU A 126 -8.94 2.11 -9.28
C LEU A 126 -9.38 1.41 -10.57
N VAL A 127 -9.16 0.09 -10.69
CA VAL A 127 -9.60 -0.70 -11.84
C VAL A 127 -11.12 -0.70 -11.95
N ILE A 128 -11.86 -0.93 -10.87
CA ILE A 128 -13.34 -0.86 -10.87
C ILE A 128 -13.83 0.53 -11.30
N LEU A 129 -13.21 1.59 -10.79
CA LEU A 129 -13.56 2.98 -11.12
C LEU A 129 -13.23 3.32 -12.58
N THR A 130 -12.10 2.83 -13.11
CA THR A 130 -11.61 3.11 -14.47
C THR A 130 -12.25 2.19 -15.53
N GLN A 131 -12.77 1.03 -15.14
CA GLN A 131 -13.48 0.10 -16.03
C GLN A 131 -14.86 0.61 -16.51
N ARG A 132 -15.29 1.81 -16.10
CA ARG A 132 -16.45 2.49 -16.70
C ARG A 132 -16.21 3.03 -18.12
N ILE A 133 -15.05 2.77 -18.72
CA ILE A 133 -14.84 2.96 -20.17
C ILE A 133 -15.51 1.78 -20.89
N SER A 134 -16.66 2.05 -21.53
CA SER A 134 -17.47 1.11 -22.32
C SER A 134 -16.63 0.08 -23.08
N LEU A 135 -16.98 -1.21 -22.99
CA LEU A 135 -16.37 -2.32 -23.74
C LEU A 135 -16.31 -2.03 -25.25
N ALA A 136 -17.22 -1.21 -25.78
CA ALA A 136 -17.21 -0.77 -27.18
C ALA A 136 -15.96 0.06 -27.53
N ASN A 137 -15.47 0.89 -26.61
CA ASN A 137 -14.23 1.67 -26.79
C ASN A 137 -12.96 0.81 -26.64
N GLN A 138 -13.04 -0.35 -25.99
CA GLN A 138 -11.92 -1.28 -25.90
C GLN A 138 -11.66 -2.03 -27.23
N PHE A 139 -12.71 -2.36 -28.00
CA PHE A 139 -12.53 -3.03 -29.29
C PHE A 139 -11.87 -2.12 -30.34
N ILE A 140 -12.27 -0.86 -30.40
CA ILE A 140 -11.68 0.11 -31.34
C ILE A 140 -10.20 0.37 -30.98
N MET A 141 -9.85 0.40 -29.69
CA MET A 141 -8.47 0.63 -29.26
C MET A 141 -7.55 -0.59 -29.42
N ARG A 142 -8.11 -1.81 -29.43
CA ARG A 142 -7.35 -3.07 -29.60
C ARG A 142 -6.66 -3.18 -30.95
N ASP A 143 -7.31 -2.70 -32.01
CA ASP A 143 -6.76 -2.73 -33.37
C ASP A 143 -5.67 -1.67 -33.61
N PHE A 144 -5.67 -0.58 -32.84
CA PHE A 144 -4.69 0.50 -32.99
C PHE A 144 -3.44 0.35 -32.12
N LEU A 145 -3.49 -0.40 -31.00
CA LEU A 145 -2.38 -0.42 -30.04
C LEU A 145 -1.76 -1.79 -29.75
N GLY A 146 -2.33 -2.92 -30.15
CA GLY A 146 -1.63 -4.21 -30.06
C GLY A 146 -1.10 -4.59 -28.65
N VAL A 147 -1.71 -4.09 -27.56
CA VAL A 147 -1.28 -4.40 -26.19
C VAL A 147 -2.41 -5.06 -25.41
N GLY A 148 -2.22 -6.33 -25.04
CA GLY A 148 -3.11 -7.07 -24.14
C GLY A 148 -3.06 -6.50 -22.72
N HIS A 149 -4.08 -5.73 -22.33
CA HIS A 149 -4.14 -4.95 -21.08
C HIS A 149 -4.05 -5.77 -19.77
N LEU A 150 -4.42 -7.06 -19.76
CA LEU A 150 -4.32 -7.92 -18.56
C LEU A 150 -2.87 -8.27 -18.18
N SER A 151 -1.99 -8.46 -19.18
CA SER A 151 -0.56 -8.74 -18.96
C SER A 151 0.21 -7.51 -18.44
N GLY A 152 -0.24 -6.31 -18.82
CA GLY A 152 0.37 -5.04 -18.42
C GLY A 152 0.14 -4.70 -16.94
N LEU A 153 -1.05 -5.01 -16.40
CA LEU A 153 -1.39 -4.70 -15.02
C LEU A 153 -0.59 -5.57 -14.03
N ALA A 154 -0.51 -6.89 -14.27
CA ALA A 154 0.29 -7.78 -13.44
C ALA A 154 1.79 -7.40 -13.47
N ARG A 155 2.32 -7.02 -14.65
CA ARG A 155 3.70 -6.54 -14.79
C ARG A 155 3.93 -5.23 -14.01
N LEU A 156 2.98 -4.31 -14.06
CA LEU A 156 3.02 -3.05 -13.30
C LEU A 156 3.02 -3.31 -11.79
N THR A 157 2.17 -4.23 -11.31
CA THR A 157 2.12 -4.62 -9.90
C THR A 157 3.47 -5.20 -9.46
N LEU A 158 4.04 -6.14 -10.20
CA LEU A 158 5.35 -6.72 -9.90
C LEU A 158 6.48 -5.66 -9.88
N GLN A 159 6.44 -4.68 -10.79
CA GLN A 159 7.40 -3.58 -10.80
C GLN A 159 7.29 -2.72 -9.54
N VAL A 160 6.08 -2.41 -9.08
CA VAL A 160 5.90 -1.63 -7.85
C VAL A 160 6.34 -2.40 -6.62
N VAL A 161 6.02 -3.69 -6.52
CA VAL A 161 6.52 -4.55 -5.44
C VAL A 161 8.05 -4.60 -5.45
N ALA A 162 8.67 -4.72 -6.62
CA ALA A 162 10.13 -4.71 -6.75
C ALA A 162 10.73 -3.37 -6.28
N VAL A 163 10.14 -2.24 -6.67
CA VAL A 163 10.57 -0.91 -6.20
C VAL A 163 10.42 -0.79 -4.69
N ALA A 164 9.30 -1.24 -4.12
CA ALA A 164 9.07 -1.25 -2.69
C ALA A 164 10.14 -2.05 -1.94
N LEU A 165 10.48 -3.25 -2.43
CA LEU A 165 11.54 -4.08 -1.84
C LEU A 165 12.92 -3.41 -1.94
N VAL A 166 13.24 -2.78 -3.07
CA VAL A 166 14.51 -2.04 -3.23
C VAL A 166 14.61 -0.88 -2.25
N VAL A 167 13.53 -0.11 -2.07
CA VAL A 167 13.50 1.00 -1.11
C VAL A 167 13.66 0.49 0.33
N GLN A 168 13.00 -0.61 0.68
CA GLN A 168 13.16 -1.23 2.00
C GLN A 168 14.57 -1.75 2.24
N VAL A 169 15.20 -2.38 1.24
CA VAL A 169 16.60 -2.83 1.34
C VAL A 169 17.55 -1.63 1.50
N ALA A 170 17.30 -0.53 0.79
CA ALA A 170 18.10 0.68 0.96
C ALA A 170 17.98 1.25 2.38
N GLY A 171 16.76 1.34 2.92
CA GLY A 171 16.53 1.76 4.31
C GLY A 171 17.15 0.81 5.33
N PHE A 172 17.03 -0.50 5.10
CA PHE A 172 17.68 -1.54 5.89
C PHE A 172 19.19 -1.34 5.97
N MET A 173 19.86 -1.04 4.85
CA MET A 173 21.32 -0.84 4.85
C MET A 173 21.75 0.34 5.73
N VAL A 174 20.98 1.44 5.69
CA VAL A 174 21.28 2.62 6.52
C VAL A 174 21.05 2.32 8.01
N PHE A 175 19.94 1.67 8.36
CA PHE A 175 19.69 1.23 9.73
C PHE A 175 20.73 0.22 10.20
N TYR A 176 21.08 -0.75 9.36
CA TYR A 176 22.06 -1.79 9.67
C TYR A 176 23.42 -1.18 9.97
N TRP A 177 23.91 -0.28 9.12
CA TRP A 177 25.16 0.45 9.35
C TRP A 177 25.15 1.18 10.70
N ARG A 178 24.04 1.83 11.05
CA ARG A 178 23.93 2.55 12.32
C ARG A 178 23.80 1.63 13.54
N PHE A 179 23.11 0.51 13.40
CA PHE A 179 22.83 -0.45 14.47
C PHE A 179 23.99 -1.44 14.71
N LEU A 180 24.87 -1.61 13.73
CA LEU A 180 26.06 -2.46 13.81
C LEU A 180 26.91 -2.23 15.08
N PRO A 181 27.32 -0.99 15.41
CA PRO A 181 28.10 -0.73 16.62
C PRO A 181 27.30 -0.88 17.92
N LEU A 182 25.97 -0.87 17.87
CA LEU A 182 25.11 -0.87 19.07
C LEU A 182 24.70 -2.28 19.50
N PHE A 183 24.39 -3.16 18.53
CA PHE A 183 23.79 -4.47 18.81
C PHE A 183 24.62 -5.64 18.26
N GLY A 184 25.67 -5.37 17.48
CA GLY A 184 26.47 -6.40 16.81
C GLY A 184 25.81 -6.97 15.54
N LEU A 185 26.55 -7.76 14.77
CA LEU A 185 26.20 -8.13 13.39
C LEU A 185 24.80 -8.75 13.22
N ARG A 186 24.44 -9.71 14.07
CA ARG A 186 23.20 -10.49 13.91
C ARG A 186 21.97 -9.74 14.41
N GLU A 187 22.09 -9.09 15.55
CA GLU A 187 20.98 -8.36 16.16
C GLU A 187 20.73 -7.05 15.41
N ALA A 188 21.77 -6.35 14.95
CA ALA A 188 21.61 -5.17 14.10
C ALA A 188 20.84 -5.48 12.81
N ALA A 189 21.09 -6.63 12.17
CA ALA A 189 20.37 -7.04 10.96
C ALA A 189 18.90 -7.33 11.27
N TRP A 190 18.62 -7.95 12.41
CA TRP A 190 17.27 -8.26 12.84
C TRP A 190 16.45 -6.98 13.07
N GLN A 191 16.99 -6.07 13.87
CA GLN A 191 16.40 -4.79 14.23
C GLN A 191 16.21 -3.88 13.01
N ALA A 192 17.24 -3.77 12.16
CA ALA A 192 17.18 -2.98 10.94
C ALA A 192 16.14 -3.50 9.94
N GLY A 193 16.02 -4.82 9.78
CA GLY A 193 15.07 -5.43 8.86
C GLY A 193 13.64 -5.20 9.30
N PHE A 194 13.37 -5.40 10.59
CA PHE A 194 12.06 -5.14 11.17
C PHE A 194 11.65 -3.67 11.04
N LEU A 195 12.55 -2.75 11.39
CA LEU A 195 12.27 -1.32 11.33
C LEU A 195 12.07 -0.84 9.88
N ALA A 196 12.84 -1.34 8.92
CA ALA A 196 12.68 -0.99 7.51
C ALA A 196 11.30 -1.40 6.97
N ILE A 197 10.87 -2.64 7.25
CA ILE A 197 9.56 -3.16 6.83
C ILE A 197 8.44 -2.39 7.54
N SER A 198 8.58 -2.14 8.85
CA SER A 198 7.59 -1.41 9.64
C SER A 198 7.44 0.04 9.16
N ALA A 199 8.55 0.77 8.98
CA ALA A 199 8.53 2.15 8.54
C ALA A 199 7.99 2.30 7.11
N PHE A 200 8.39 1.43 6.18
CA PHE A 200 7.90 1.50 4.80
C PHE A 200 6.42 1.13 4.69
N ASN A 201 5.95 0.12 5.42
CA ASN A 201 4.54 -0.26 5.39
C ASN A 201 3.66 0.60 6.31
N ASN A 202 4.21 1.63 6.96
CA ASN A 202 3.55 2.47 7.95
C ASN A 202 2.92 1.66 9.09
N ALA A 203 3.59 0.59 9.54
CA ALA A 203 3.00 -0.36 10.45
C ALA A 203 3.13 0.00 11.94
N GLY A 204 4.06 0.88 12.32
CA GLY A 204 4.18 1.40 13.68
C GLY A 204 4.75 0.47 14.74
N PHE A 205 5.05 -0.79 14.39
CA PHE A 205 5.72 -1.70 15.31
C PHE A 205 7.21 -1.40 15.40
N SER A 206 7.77 -1.50 16.60
CA SER A 206 9.21 -1.47 16.86
C SER A 206 9.60 -2.63 17.77
N ILE A 207 10.80 -3.17 17.56
CA ILE A 207 11.39 -4.23 18.39
C ILE A 207 12.69 -3.76 19.08
N LEU A 208 12.94 -2.45 19.05
CA LEU A 208 14.14 -1.86 19.62
C LEU A 208 14.10 -2.00 21.15
N PRO A 209 15.14 -2.63 21.75
CA PRO A 209 15.17 -2.89 23.19
C PRO A 209 15.26 -1.58 23.98
N ASP A 210 14.57 -1.57 25.12
CA ASP A 210 14.57 -0.48 26.11
C ASP A 210 14.16 0.88 25.54
N SER A 211 13.27 0.90 24.54
CA SER A 211 12.79 2.14 23.93
C SER A 211 11.31 2.08 23.56
N ASN A 212 10.57 3.14 23.88
CA ASN A 212 9.24 3.36 23.32
C ASN A 212 9.39 3.75 21.84
N SER A 213 9.13 2.79 20.95
CA SER A 213 9.27 2.95 19.50
C SER A 213 10.69 3.35 19.05
N LEU A 214 10.94 4.65 18.84
CA LEU A 214 12.22 5.22 18.38
C LEU A 214 12.78 6.22 19.38
N GLY A 215 12.27 6.27 20.61
CA GLY A 215 12.67 7.28 21.61
C GLY A 215 14.17 7.34 21.88
N ARG A 216 14.85 6.18 21.87
CA ARG A 216 16.32 6.11 22.01
C ARG A 216 17.07 6.85 20.89
N PHE A 217 16.46 7.00 19.73
CA PHE A 217 17.02 7.63 18.53
C PHE A 217 16.39 9.00 18.23
N GLY A 218 15.74 9.63 19.21
CA GLY A 218 15.03 10.91 19.04
C GLY A 218 15.88 12.10 18.58
N GLY A 219 17.20 12.04 18.78
CA GLY A 219 18.15 13.04 18.26
C GLY A 219 18.94 12.58 17.02
N GLU A 220 18.72 11.36 16.52
CA GLU A 220 19.57 10.80 15.48
C GLU A 220 18.97 10.99 14.08
N MET A 221 19.45 12.03 13.38
CA MET A 221 19.05 12.39 12.02
C MET A 221 19.10 11.23 11.02
N TRP A 222 20.07 10.32 11.14
CA TRP A 222 20.18 9.18 10.23
C TRP A 222 19.03 8.18 10.40
N VAL A 223 18.62 7.89 11.64
CA VAL A 223 17.53 6.96 11.91
C VAL A 223 16.19 7.62 11.59
N LEU A 224 15.96 8.83 12.11
CA LEU A 224 14.69 9.54 11.90
C LEU A 224 14.49 9.97 10.45
N GLY A 225 15.54 10.44 9.79
CA GLY A 225 15.49 10.82 8.37
C GLY A 225 15.21 9.62 7.47
N THR A 226 15.83 8.46 7.74
CA THR A 226 15.59 7.23 6.98
C THR A 226 14.18 6.69 7.24
N ALA A 227 13.74 6.63 8.50
CA ALA A 227 12.40 6.18 8.85
C ALA A 227 11.34 7.10 8.23
N GLY A 228 11.51 8.43 8.34
CA GLY A 228 10.65 9.42 7.70
C GLY A 228 10.60 9.26 6.17
N ALA A 229 11.75 9.06 5.52
CA ALA A 229 11.79 8.82 4.07
C ALA A 229 11.06 7.54 3.67
N LEU A 230 11.22 6.45 4.42
CA LEU A 230 10.49 5.20 4.18
C LEU A 230 8.98 5.38 4.35
N ILE A 231 8.54 6.07 5.40
CA ILE A 231 7.12 6.39 5.66
C ILE A 231 6.53 7.20 4.51
N ILE A 232 7.27 8.20 4.04
CA ILE A 232 6.86 9.04 2.90
C ILE A 232 6.73 8.19 1.64
N LEU A 233 7.76 7.43 1.31
CA LEU A 233 7.79 6.63 0.08
C LEU A 233 6.75 5.51 0.07
N GLY A 234 6.49 4.89 1.23
CA GLY A 234 5.49 3.85 1.40
C GLY A 234 4.05 4.38 1.52
N GLY A 235 3.88 5.56 2.11
CA GLY A 235 2.58 6.23 2.25
C GLY A 235 2.12 7.02 1.03
N ILE A 236 3.01 7.26 0.05
CA ILE A 236 2.65 7.87 -1.22
C ILE A 236 1.81 6.88 -2.04
N SER A 237 0.69 7.38 -2.59
CA SER A 237 -0.28 6.57 -3.33
C SER A 237 0.37 5.79 -4.48
N TYR A 238 -0.12 4.56 -4.71
CA TYR A 238 0.28 3.69 -5.82
C TYR A 238 0.30 4.42 -7.17
N SER A 239 -0.66 5.31 -7.43
CA SER A 239 -0.72 6.11 -8.65
C SER A 239 0.53 6.99 -8.86
N VAL A 240 1.09 7.52 -7.78
CA VAL A 240 2.32 8.33 -7.83
C VAL A 240 3.54 7.46 -8.08
N LEU A 241 3.61 6.26 -7.47
CA LEU A 241 4.69 5.30 -7.74
C LEU A 241 4.69 4.86 -9.21
N VAL A 242 3.51 4.63 -9.78
CA VAL A 242 3.35 4.33 -11.21
C VAL A 242 3.83 5.49 -12.08
N ASP A 243 3.43 6.72 -11.78
CA ASP A 243 3.86 7.91 -12.53
C ASP A 243 5.37 8.14 -12.42
N LEU A 244 5.97 7.87 -11.26
CA LEU A 244 7.40 7.95 -11.02
C LEU A 244 8.17 6.97 -11.91
N VAL A 245 7.73 5.71 -11.95
CA VAL A 245 8.33 4.65 -12.79
C VAL A 245 8.15 4.98 -14.28
N ARG A 246 6.96 5.46 -14.68
CA ARG A 246 6.60 5.63 -16.09
C ARG A 246 7.19 6.89 -16.72
N TYR A 247 7.20 8.02 -16.01
CA TYR A 247 7.49 9.32 -16.62
C TYR A 247 8.80 9.97 -16.17
N ARG A 248 9.41 9.52 -15.05
CA ARG A 248 10.71 9.98 -14.48
C ARG A 248 10.94 11.51 -14.40
N ARG A 249 9.93 12.33 -14.69
CA ARG A 249 9.96 13.79 -14.70
C ARG A 249 8.64 14.32 -14.12
N PHE A 250 8.74 15.13 -13.07
CA PHE A 250 7.60 15.73 -12.36
C PHE A 250 6.62 16.48 -13.29
N LYS A 251 7.14 17.18 -14.31
CA LYS A 251 6.31 17.92 -15.28
C LYS A 251 5.38 17.02 -16.12
N ARG A 252 5.58 15.70 -16.08
CA ARG A 252 4.77 14.70 -16.81
C ARG A 252 3.86 13.89 -15.88
N PHE A 253 3.87 14.15 -14.57
CA PHE A 253 2.96 13.48 -13.63
C PHE A 253 1.52 13.95 -13.87
N THR A 254 0.57 13.06 -13.60
CA THR A 254 -0.86 13.37 -13.63
C THR A 254 -1.20 14.47 -12.61
N LEU A 255 -2.35 15.14 -12.81
CA LEU A 255 -2.82 16.16 -11.87
C LEU A 255 -3.03 15.56 -10.47
N ASP A 256 -3.60 14.36 -10.40
CA ASP A 256 -3.81 13.64 -9.15
C ASP A 256 -2.49 13.40 -8.41
N SER A 257 -1.46 12.91 -9.10
CA SER A 257 -0.14 12.69 -8.50
C SER A 257 0.50 13.98 -7.99
N ARG A 258 0.38 15.09 -8.74
CA ARG A 258 0.90 16.39 -8.28
C ARG A 258 0.16 16.89 -7.06
N LEU A 259 -1.16 16.78 -7.05
CA LEU A 259 -1.99 17.22 -5.94
C LEU A 259 -1.65 16.43 -4.68
N VAL A 260 -1.54 15.10 -4.77
CA VAL A 260 -1.14 14.24 -3.65
C VAL A 260 0.23 14.64 -3.10
N ILE A 261 1.22 14.87 -3.97
CA ILE A 261 2.57 15.24 -3.53
C ILE A 261 2.58 16.61 -2.86
N VAL A 262 2.01 17.63 -3.51
CA VAL A 262 2.01 19.00 -2.99
C VAL A 262 1.23 19.08 -1.69
N ALA A 263 0.03 18.50 -1.63
CA ALA A 263 -0.77 18.51 -0.41
C ALA A 263 -0.07 17.76 0.74
N SER A 264 0.55 16.60 0.47
CA SER A 264 1.24 15.83 1.51
C SER A 264 2.47 16.57 2.04
N LEU A 265 3.28 17.16 1.15
CA LEU A 265 4.45 17.94 1.56
C LEU A 265 4.05 19.17 2.38
N SER A 266 3.01 19.90 1.94
CA SER A 266 2.49 21.05 2.68
C SER A 266 2.01 20.66 4.07
N LEU A 267 1.27 19.55 4.22
CA LEU A 267 0.78 19.09 5.51
C LEU A 267 1.91 18.63 6.44
N TRP A 268 2.94 17.97 5.92
CA TRP A 268 4.10 17.57 6.74
C TRP A 268 4.92 18.76 7.22
N VAL A 269 5.11 19.78 6.37
CA VAL A 269 5.82 21.01 6.77
C VAL A 269 5.00 21.80 7.79
N LEU A 270 3.71 22.00 7.54
CA LEU A 270 2.83 22.72 8.45
C LEU A 270 2.66 22.00 9.79
N GLY A 271 2.40 20.70 9.77
CA GLY A 271 2.28 19.89 10.99
C GLY A 271 3.59 19.85 11.78
N GLY A 272 4.74 19.76 11.08
CA GLY A 272 6.04 19.80 11.72
C GLY A 272 6.32 21.16 12.38
N LEU A 273 5.92 22.25 11.74
CA LEU A 273 6.02 23.60 12.31
C LEU A 273 5.16 23.75 13.57
N VAL A 274 3.92 23.24 13.54
CA VAL A 274 3.02 23.27 14.72
C VAL A 274 3.64 22.50 15.87
N ILE A 275 4.10 21.27 15.64
CA ILE A 275 4.74 20.44 16.68
C ILE A 275 6.00 21.13 17.21
N PHE A 276 6.82 21.70 16.31
CA PHE A 276 8.04 22.39 16.69
C PHE A 276 7.76 23.58 17.60
N VAL A 277 6.80 24.44 17.26
CA VAL A 277 6.48 25.64 18.04
C VAL A 277 5.85 25.28 19.38
N SER A 278 4.90 24.34 19.41
CA SER A 278 4.23 23.92 20.65
C SER A 278 5.19 23.26 21.64
N GLU A 279 6.06 22.36 21.16
CA GLU A 279 6.92 21.55 22.03
C GLU A 279 8.33 22.15 22.22
N PHE A 280 8.65 23.28 21.59
CA PHE A 280 9.99 23.89 21.62
C PHE A 280 10.55 24.07 23.05
N ALA A 281 9.67 24.51 23.95
CA ALA A 281 9.97 24.83 25.34
C ALA A 281 9.60 23.72 26.33
N ASN A 282 8.96 22.64 25.87
CA ASN A 282 8.50 21.57 26.75
C ASN A 282 9.68 20.73 27.26
N GLY A 283 9.89 20.79 28.58
CA GLY A 283 10.96 20.08 29.29
C GLY A 283 10.91 18.56 29.17
N ALA A 284 9.71 17.99 28.99
CA ALA A 284 9.48 16.55 28.96
C ALA A 284 9.73 15.92 27.58
N THR A 285 9.86 16.72 26.52
CA THR A 285 9.91 16.23 25.13
C THR A 285 11.13 16.78 24.39
N LEU A 286 11.03 17.96 23.76
CA LEU A 286 12.03 18.48 22.83
C LEU A 286 13.04 19.43 23.48
N LYS A 287 12.80 19.98 24.68
CA LYS A 287 13.66 21.03 25.27
C LYS A 287 15.14 20.63 25.35
N GLY A 288 15.42 19.38 25.72
CA GLY A 288 16.78 18.86 25.93
C GLY A 288 17.58 18.58 24.66
N LEU A 289 16.96 18.65 23.47
CA LEU A 289 17.62 18.36 22.20
C LEU A 289 18.29 19.61 21.59
N PRO A 290 19.40 19.45 20.84
CA PRO A 290 19.94 20.49 19.98
C PRO A 290 18.90 21.00 18.98
N PHE A 291 19.04 22.25 18.51
CA PHE A 291 18.06 22.88 17.60
C PHE A 291 17.79 22.06 16.33
N THR A 292 18.84 21.49 15.72
CA THR A 292 18.73 20.63 14.53
C THR A 292 17.91 19.37 14.78
N ASP A 293 18.08 18.80 15.96
CA ASP A 293 17.48 17.54 16.37
C ASP A 293 16.02 17.76 16.74
N LYS A 294 15.70 18.91 17.37
CA LYS A 294 14.32 19.36 17.56
C LYS A 294 13.59 19.47 16.23
N LEU A 295 14.20 20.13 15.24
CA LEU A 295 13.60 20.29 13.92
C LEU A 295 13.34 18.93 13.26
N ALA A 296 14.34 18.03 13.29
CA ALA A 296 14.23 16.69 12.74
C ALA A 296 13.14 15.86 13.44
N ALA A 297 13.10 15.88 14.77
CA ALA A 297 12.09 15.18 15.56
C ALA A 297 10.68 15.73 15.29
N SER A 298 10.49 17.04 15.25
CA SER A 298 9.18 17.65 14.96
C SER A 298 8.67 17.32 13.56
N LEU A 299 9.56 17.39 12.54
CA LEU A 299 9.22 16.98 11.18
C LEU A 299 8.92 15.49 11.11
N PHE A 300 9.73 14.65 11.76
CA PHE A 300 9.50 13.20 11.83
C PHE A 300 8.13 12.89 12.45
N HIS A 301 7.77 13.55 13.55
CA HIS A 301 6.47 13.37 14.18
C HIS A 301 5.31 13.78 13.28
N SER A 302 5.44 14.86 12.51
CA SER A 302 4.42 15.24 11.53
C SER A 302 4.30 14.25 10.38
N VAL A 303 5.42 13.72 9.90
CA VAL A 303 5.43 12.66 8.88
C VAL A 303 4.78 11.39 9.43
N SER A 304 5.16 11.00 10.65
CA SER A 304 4.68 9.78 11.31
C SER A 304 3.20 9.83 11.68
N ALA A 305 2.66 11.03 11.98
CA ALA A 305 1.25 11.25 12.23
C ALA A 305 0.36 10.84 11.05
N ARG A 306 0.91 10.76 9.83
CA ARG A 306 0.24 10.14 8.68
C ARG A 306 0.40 8.62 8.72
N THR A 307 -0.35 8.01 9.63
CA THR A 307 -0.58 6.55 9.79
C THR A 307 0.65 5.68 10.07
N ALA A 308 1.84 6.22 10.33
CA ALA A 308 3.03 5.38 10.54
C ALA A 308 3.21 4.89 11.98
N GLY A 309 2.67 5.61 12.98
CA GLY A 309 2.63 5.15 14.38
C GLY A 309 3.96 5.13 15.14
N LEU A 310 5.10 5.44 14.49
CA LEU A 310 6.41 5.48 15.14
C LEU A 310 6.60 6.82 15.89
N SER A 311 7.01 6.76 17.15
CA SER A 311 7.24 7.95 17.99
C SER A 311 8.65 7.99 18.57
N THR A 312 9.16 9.19 18.82
CA THR A 312 10.37 9.45 19.60
C THR A 312 10.09 10.08 20.97
N ILE A 313 8.90 10.68 21.12
CA ILE A 313 8.41 11.26 22.37
C ILE A 313 7.17 10.52 22.84
N ASP A 314 6.92 10.59 24.14
CA ASP A 314 5.67 10.13 24.73
C ASP A 314 4.60 11.21 24.53
N PHE A 315 3.58 10.89 23.73
CA PHE A 315 2.47 11.79 23.45
C PHE A 315 1.53 12.01 24.65
N SER A 316 1.66 11.24 25.74
CA SER A 316 0.96 11.57 26.98
C SER A 316 1.55 12.78 27.72
N LEU A 317 2.79 13.17 27.38
CA LEU A 317 3.55 14.25 28.02
C LEU A 317 3.62 15.53 27.17
N THR A 318 3.04 15.53 25.97
CA THR A 318 2.99 16.72 25.09
C THR A 318 1.96 17.72 25.58
N GLN A 319 2.25 19.01 25.46
CA GLN A 319 1.30 20.08 25.74
C GLN A 319 0.30 20.18 24.58
N GLN A 320 -0.99 20.07 24.91
CA GLN A 320 -2.09 20.21 23.94
C GLN A 320 -2.39 21.67 23.64
#